data_AF-A0A314Z5T7-F1
#
_entry.id   AF-A0A314Z5T7-F1
#
_cell.length_a   1.000
_cell.length_b   1.000
_cell.length_c   1.000
_cell.angle_alpha   90.00
_cell.angle_beta   90.00
_cell.angle_gamma   90.00
#
_symmetry.space_group_name_H-M   'P 1'
#
loop_
_entity.id
_entity.type
_entity.pdbx_description
1 polymer ?
#
loop_
_entity_poly.entity_id
_entity_poly.type
_entity_poly.pdbx_seq_one_letter_code
_entity_poly.pdbx_strand_id
1 'polypeptide(L)' 'MAKEQVVAGTLHHLTIEAIDAGKKKLYEAKVWVKPWMGFKEVQEFKNAGECEEMSSFNP' A
#
# COMPACT_ATOMS: atom_id res chain seq x y z
N MET A 1 26.29 23.05 -18.65
CA MET A 1 24.84 22.98 -18.94
C MET A 1 24.28 21.81 -18.16
N ALA A 2 23.54 22.08 -17.08
CA ALA A 2 22.92 21.02 -16.29
C ALA A 2 21.62 20.61 -16.99
N LYS A 3 21.45 19.31 -17.25
CA LYS A 3 20.26 18.75 -17.88
C LYS A 3 19.45 18.07 -16.77
N GLU A 4 18.34 18.66 -16.36
CA GLU A 4 17.42 18.02 -15.43
C GLU A 4 16.75 16.83 -16.14
N GLN A 5 17.09 15.62 -15.72
CA GLN A 5 16.38 14.42 -16.13
C GLN A 5 15.40 14.05 -15.01
N VAL A 6 14.11 14.20 -15.26
CA VAL A 6 13.07 13.70 -14.35
C VAL A 6 13.06 12.17 -14.47
N VAL A 7 13.77 11.49 -13.57
CA VAL A 7 13.77 10.04 -13.50
C VAL A 7 12.60 9.62 -12.60
N ALA A 8 11.52 9.09 -13.20
CA ALA A 8 10.35 8.63 -12.47
C ALA A 8 10.60 7.22 -11.89
N GLY A 9 10.55 7.08 -10.55
CA GLY A 9 10.65 5.79 -9.85
C GLY A 9 9.50 4.84 -10.14
N THR A 10 9.60 3.59 -9.67
CA THR A 10 8.52 2.60 -9.75
C THR A 10 7.57 2.78 -8.56
N LEU A 11 6.27 2.94 -8.82
CA LEU A 11 5.23 2.98 -7.79
C LEU A 11 4.65 1.57 -7.61
N HIS A 12 5.01 0.91 -6.52
CA HIS A 12 4.47 -0.39 -6.17
C HIS A 12 3.13 -0.22 -5.43
N HIS A 13 2.13 -0.99 -5.84
CA HIS A 13 0.86 -1.12 -5.13
C HIS A 13 0.91 -2.42 -4.34
N LEU A 14 0.77 -2.34 -3.03
CA LEU A 14 0.78 -3.47 -2.13
C LEU A 14 -0.55 -3.54 -1.39
N THR A 15 -1.12 -4.73 -1.34
CA THR A 15 -2.28 -5.04 -0.51
C THR A 15 -1.79 -5.85 0.69
N ILE A 16 -2.08 -5.38 1.89
CA ILE A 16 -1.59 -5.91 3.16
C ILE A 16 -2.80 -6.32 3.99
N GLU A 17 -2.82 -7.56 4.45
CA GLU A 17 -3.76 -8.03 5.47
C GLU A 17 -3.12 -7.82 6.85
N ALA A 18 -3.77 -7.06 7.72
CA ALA A 18 -3.34 -6.86 9.09
C ALA A 18 -4.49 -7.13 10.07
N ILE A 19 -4.16 -7.63 11.26
CA ILE A 19 -5.15 -7.87 12.31
C ILE A 19 -5.11 -6.68 13.26
N ASP A 20 -6.18 -5.87 13.25
CA ASP A 20 -6.31 -4.68 14.09
C ASP A 20 -7.47 -4.90 15.08
N ALA A 21 -7.18 -4.83 16.38
CA ALA A 21 -8.14 -5.10 17.44
C ALA A 21 -8.89 -6.45 17.32
N GLY A 22 -8.23 -7.48 16.80
CA GLY A 22 -8.80 -8.83 16.63
C GLY A 22 -9.60 -9.04 15.34
N LYS A 23 -9.72 -8.02 14.49
CA LYS A 23 -10.39 -8.12 13.18
C LYS A 23 -9.38 -8.06 12.05
N LYS A 24 -9.56 -8.90 11.03
CA LYS A 24 -8.76 -8.82 9.79
C LYS A 24 -9.19 -7.61 8.98
N LYS A 25 -8.25 -6.71 8.73
CA LYS A 25 -8.43 -5.52 7.90
C LYS A 25 -7.46 -5.58 6.74
N LEU A 26 -7.96 -5.18 5.58
CA LEU A 26 -7.17 -5.02 4.38
C LEU A 26 -6.68 -3.57 4.29
N TYR A 27 -5.42 -3.39 3.93
CA TYR A 27 -4.80 -2.10 3.73
C TYR A 27 -4.14 -2.07 2.37
N GLU A 28 -4.33 -0.98 1.65
CA GLU A 28 -3.64 -0.71 0.39
C GLU A 28 -2.55 0.33 0.65
N ALA A 29 -1.32 -0.02 0.28
CA ALA A 29 -0.16 0.83 0.40
C ALA A 29 0.45 1.07 -0.98
N LYS A 30 0.72 2.33 -1.32
CA LYS A 30 1.50 2.71 -2.51
C LYS A 30 2.90 3.11 -2.07
N VAL A 31 3.91 2.42 -2.56
CA VAL A 31 5.32 2.67 -2.22
C VAL A 31 6.06 3.11 -3.47
N TRP A 32 6.62 4.32 -3.45
CA TRP A 32 7.44 4.84 -4.53
C TRP A 32 8.91 4.54 -4.29
N VAL A 33 9.51 3.79 -5.20
CA VAL A 33 10.91 3.36 -5.11
C VAL A 33 11.70 3.95 -6.27
N LYS A 34 12.80 4.64 -5.94
CA LYS A 34 13.80 5.13 -6.90
C LYS A 34 15.13 4.46 -6.58
N PRO A 35 15.43 3.28 -7.18
CA PRO A 35 16.60 2.49 -6.81
C PRO A 35 17.94 3.22 -7.04
N TRP A 36 18.03 4.07 -8.07
CA TRP A 36 19.23 4.88 -8.34
C TRP A 36 19.50 5.97 -7.28
N MET A 37 18.49 6.34 -6.50
CA MET A 37 18.58 7.35 -5.46
C MET A 37 18.60 6.73 -4.05
N GLY A 38 18.45 5.41 -3.95
CA GLY A 38 18.21 4.73 -2.67
C GLY A 38 16.93 5.21 -1.96
N PHE A 39 16.01 5.83 -2.69
CA PHE A 39 14.84 6.48 -2.11
C PHE A 39 13.64 5.54 -2.13
N LYS A 40 12.99 5.39 -0.98
CA LYS A 40 11.73 4.67 -0.81
C LYS A 40 10.81 5.53 0.07
N GLU A 41 9.60 5.77 -0.39
CA GLU A 41 8.60 6.55 0.36
C GLU A 41 7.22 5.93 0.17
N VAL A 42 6.44 5.88 1.25
CA VAL A 42 5.03 5.47 1.18
C VAL A 42 4.23 6.68 0.74
N GLN A 43 3.73 6.64 -0.50
CA GLN A 43 2.91 7.70 -1.08
C GLN A 43 1.48 7.69 -0.51
N GLU A 44 0.94 6.51 -0.28
CA GLU A 44 -0.43 6.35 0.18
C GLU A 44 -0.53 5.12 1.05
N PHE A 45 -1.25 5.23 2.17
CA PHE A 45 -1.63 4.10 3.00
C PHE A 45 -3.08 4.30 3.39
N LYS A 46 -3.96 3.47 2.84
CA LYS A 46 -5.40 3.54 3.05
C LYS A 46 -5.94 2.20 3.52
N ASN A 47 -6.93 2.25 4.40
CA ASN A 47 -7.69 1.05 4.73
C ASN A 47 -8.57 0.69 3.54
N ALA A 48 -8.38 -0.51 3.00
CA ALA A 48 -9.10 -1.01 1.84
C ALA A 48 -10.41 -1.73 2.21
N GLY A 49 -10.72 -1.82 3.52
CA GLY A 49 -11.91 -2.43 4.07
C GLY A 49 -11.60 -3.42 5.20
N GLU A 50 -12.62 -3.80 5.95
CA GLU A 50 -12.56 -5.04 6.75
C GLU A 50 -12.53 -6.21 5.74
N CYS A 51 -11.71 -7.24 5.96
CA CYS A 51 -11.95 -8.51 5.27
C CYS A 51 -13.34 -8.92 5.74
N GLU A 52 -14.35 -8.87 4.88
CA GLU A 52 -15.71 -9.30 5.22
C GLU A 52 -15.62 -10.74 5.73
N GLU A 53 -15.61 -10.89 7.05
CA GLU A 53 -16.03 -12.12 7.69
C GLU A 53 -17.51 -12.21 7.37
N MET A 54 -17.84 -12.91 6.27
CA MET A 54 -19.21 -13.34 6.02
C MET A 54 -19.70 -13.95 7.32
N SER A 55 -20.52 -13.20 8.05
CA SER A 55 -21.22 -13.70 9.21
C SER A 55 -22.23 -14.71 8.69
N SER A 56 -21.75 -15.94 8.48
CA SER A 56 -22.56 -17.09 8.14
C SER A 56 -23.37 -17.46 9.37
N PHE A 57 -24.49 -16.78 9.59
CA PHE A 57 -25.64 -17.39 10.25
C PHE A 57 -26.85 -16.48 10.10
N ASN A 58 -27.78 -16.84 9.22
CA ASN A 58 -29.19 -16.60 9.51
C ASN A 58 -29.94 -17.93 9.33
N PRO A 59 -30.62 -18.42 10.37
CA PRO A 59 -31.28 -19.74 10.41
C PRO A 59 -32.48 -19.86 9.46
#